data_AF-D4PB68-F1
#
_entry.id   AF-D4PB68-F1
#
_cell.length_a   1.000
_cell.length_b   1.000
_cell.length_c   1.000
_cell.angle_alpha   90.00
_cell.angle_beta   90.00
_cell.angle_gamma   90.00
#
_symmetry.space_group_name_H-M   'P 1'
#
loop_
_entity.id
_entity.type
_entity.pdbx_description
1 polymer ?
#
loop_
_entity_poly.entity_id
_entity_poly.type
_entity_poly.pdbx_seq_one_letter_code
_entity_poly.pdbx_strand_id
1 'polypeptide(L)'
;SENGVIGSGPDIPWSVKGEQLLFKALTYNQWLLVGRKTFDSMGVLPNRKYAVVSKNGISSSNENVLVFPSIENALKELSKVTDHVY
;
A
#
# COMPACT_ATOMS: atom_id res chain seq x y z
N SER A 1 -15.90 1.65 10.11
CA SER A 1 -16.82 0.96 11.02
C SER A 1 -16.97 1.78 12.30
N GLU A 2 -18.15 1.88 12.89
CA GLU A 2 -18.37 2.64 14.15
C GLU A 2 -17.59 2.04 15.35
N ASN A 3 -17.19 0.77 15.25
CA ASN A 3 -16.41 0.07 16.26
C ASN A 3 -14.89 0.04 16.00
N GLY A 4 -14.38 0.81 15.03
CA GLY A 4 -12.95 0.89 14.72
C GLY A 4 -12.36 -0.32 14.00
N VAL A 5 -13.15 -1.33 13.65
CA VAL A 5 -12.70 -2.47 12.83
C VAL A 5 -12.27 -1.96 11.45
N ILE A 6 -11.05 -2.34 11.04
CA ILE A 6 -10.47 -1.99 9.74
C ILE A 6 -10.33 -3.17 8.76
N GLY A 7 -10.55 -4.41 9.23
CA GLY A 7 -10.39 -5.62 8.45
C GLY A 7 -10.89 -6.86 9.19
N SER A 8 -11.24 -7.91 8.44
CA SER A 8 -11.60 -9.24 8.93
C SER A 8 -10.85 -10.27 8.10
N GLY A 9 -9.75 -10.80 8.65
CA GLY A 9 -8.85 -11.66 7.87
C GLY A 9 -8.15 -10.89 6.75
N PRO A 10 -8.18 -11.37 5.49
CA PRO A 10 -7.61 -10.66 4.34
C PRO A 10 -8.53 -9.57 3.78
N ASP A 11 -9.77 -9.49 4.26
CA ASP A 11 -10.84 -8.70 3.65
C ASP A 11 -11.23 -7.47 4.47
N ILE A 12 -11.85 -6.51 3.80
CA ILE A 12 -12.51 -5.37 4.42
C ILE A 12 -13.99 -5.77 4.66
N PRO A 13 -14.48 -5.86 5.92
CA PRO A 13 -15.79 -6.42 6.24
C PRO A 13 -16.95 -5.45 6.00
N TRP A 14 -16.82 -4.54 5.04
CA TRP A 14 -17.88 -3.64 4.62
C TRP A 14 -17.80 -3.38 3.12
N SER A 15 -18.94 -3.03 2.53
CA SER A 15 -19.02 -2.53 1.16
C SER A 15 -19.75 -1.20 1.19
N VAL A 16 -18.98 -0.11 1.12
CA VAL A 16 -19.51 1.25 1.08
C VAL A 16 -19.40 1.75 -0.35
N LYS A 17 -20.54 2.08 -0.96
CA LYS A 17 -20.56 2.61 -2.33
C LYS A 17 -19.74 3.90 -2.40
N GLY A 18 -18.83 3.97 -3.37
CA GLY A 18 -17.99 5.14 -3.61
C GLY A 18 -16.66 5.17 -2.85
N GLU A 19 -16.47 4.34 -1.83
CA GLU A 19 -15.22 4.29 -1.05
C GLU A 19 -14.02 3.90 -1.95
N GLN A 20 -14.17 2.88 -2.79
CA GLN A 20 -13.14 2.50 -3.77
C GLN A 20 -12.85 3.59 -4.81
N LEU A 21 -13.85 4.41 -5.18
CA LEU A 21 -13.64 5.53 -6.11
C LEU A 21 -12.81 6.62 -5.46
N LEU A 22 -13.10 6.93 -4.19
CA LEU A 22 -12.32 7.87 -3.40
C LEU A 22 -10.88 7.37 -3.23
N PHE A 23 -10.69 6.09 -2.86
CA PHE A 23 -9.36 5.49 -2.75
C PHE A 23 -8.61 5.58 -4.08
N LYS A 24 -9.25 5.26 -5.20
CA LYS A 24 -8.65 5.37 -6.54
C LYS A 24 -8.24 6.80 -6.86
N ALA A 25 -9.09 7.79 -6.60
CA ALA A 25 -8.81 9.20 -6.87
C ALA A 25 -7.63 9.71 -6.04
N LEU A 26 -7.61 9.40 -4.74
CA LEU A 26 -6.56 9.86 -3.82
C LEU A 26 -5.20 9.19 -4.09
N THR A 27 -5.20 7.96 -4.61
CA THR A 27 -3.98 7.18 -4.80
C THR A 27 -3.49 7.16 -6.25
N TYR A 28 -4.13 7.90 -7.15
CA TYR A 28 -3.77 7.92 -8.56
C TYR A 28 -2.38 8.54 -8.77
N ASN A 29 -1.49 7.80 -9.45
CA ASN A 29 -0.10 8.15 -9.71
C ASN A 29 0.72 8.45 -8.44
N GLN A 30 0.31 7.90 -7.29
CA GLN A 30 0.98 8.09 -6.00
C GLN A 30 1.80 6.86 -5.60
N TRP A 31 2.69 7.07 -4.63
CA TRP A 31 3.36 6.01 -3.88
C TRP A 31 2.50 5.55 -2.70
N LEU A 32 2.31 4.24 -2.60
CA LEU A 32 1.56 3.58 -1.54
C LEU A 32 2.51 2.78 -0.64
N LEU A 33 2.65 3.20 0.62
CA LEU A 33 3.34 2.41 1.63
C LEU A 33 2.35 1.42 2.26
N VAL A 34 2.58 0.12 2.07
CA VAL A 34 1.67 -0.93 2.53
C VAL A 34 2.41 -2.10 3.16
N GLY A 35 1.72 -2.82 4.04
CA GLY A 35 2.22 -4.10 4.56
C GLY A 35 2.03 -5.23 3.55
N ARG A 36 2.86 -6.28 3.67
CA ARG A 36 2.82 -7.47 2.82
C ARG A 36 1.42 -8.08 2.67
N LYS A 37 0.69 -8.33 3.76
CA LYS A 37 -0.63 -8.98 3.70
C LYS A 37 -1.67 -8.15 2.95
N THR A 38 -1.62 -6.83 3.11
CA THR A 38 -2.51 -5.89 2.42
C THR A 38 -2.19 -5.85 0.93
N PHE A 39 -0.91 -5.88 0.58
CA PHE A 39 -0.47 -5.99 -0.81
C PHE A 39 -0.89 -7.33 -1.44
N ASP A 40 -0.73 -8.45 -0.74
CA ASP A 40 -1.16 -9.78 -1.23
C ASP A 40 -2.67 -9.82 -1.50
N SER A 41 -3.48 -9.15 -0.66
CA SER A 41 -4.94 -9.10 -0.79
C SER A 41 -5.41 -8.20 -1.94
N MET A 42 -4.81 -7.01 -2.09
CA MET A 42 -5.22 -6.05 -3.12
C MET A 42 -4.58 -6.31 -4.50
N GLY A 43 -3.37 -6.87 -4.53
CA GLY A 43 -2.54 -6.94 -5.72
C GLY A 43 -2.03 -5.59 -6.21
N VAL A 44 -1.41 -5.61 -7.40
CA VAL A 44 -0.89 -4.39 -8.05
C VAL A 44 -2.01 -3.73 -8.84
N LEU A 45 -2.42 -2.54 -8.41
CA LEU A 45 -3.38 -1.73 -9.15
C LEU A 45 -2.64 -0.85 -10.18
N PRO A 46 -3.24 -0.58 -11.35
CA PRO A 46 -2.60 0.22 -12.38
C PRO A 46 -2.40 1.67 -11.91
N ASN A 47 -1.39 2.33 -12.49
CA ASN A 47 -1.03 3.73 -12.28
C ASN A 47 -0.71 4.06 -10.82
N ARG A 48 -0.10 3.12 -10.10
CA ARG A 48 0.28 3.22 -8.69
C ARG A 48 1.64 2.57 -8.48
N LYS A 49 2.42 3.15 -7.59
CA LYS A 49 3.69 2.57 -7.14
C LYS A 49 3.54 2.11 -5.69
N TYR A 50 4.20 1.02 -5.35
CA TYR A 50 4.06 0.37 -4.05
C TYR A 50 5.41 0.27 -3.37
N ALA A 51 5.46 0.71 -2.11
CA ALA A 51 6.52 0.40 -1.16
C ALA A 51 5.95 -0.64 -0.19
N VAL A 52 6.35 -1.90 -0.35
CA VAL A 52 5.86 -3.01 0.46
C VAL A 52 6.84 -3.28 1.58
N VAL A 53 6.37 -3.23 2.83
CA VAL A 53 7.21 -3.58 3.99
C VAL A 53 6.98 -5.04 4.37
N SER A 54 8.06 -5.81 4.37
CA SER A 54 8.06 -7.22 4.78
C SER A 54 9.37 -7.58 5.47
N LYS A 55 9.28 -8.19 6.65
CA LYS A 55 10.47 -8.72 7.36
C LYS A 55 11.06 -9.95 6.67
N ASN A 56 10.24 -10.72 5.97
CA ASN A 56 10.68 -11.90 5.22
C ASN A 56 10.85 -11.50 3.76
N GLY A 57 12.07 -11.68 3.24
CA GLY A 57 12.50 -11.23 1.91
C GLY A 57 11.63 -11.78 0.78
N ILE A 58 10.61 -11.00 0.42
CA ILE A 58 9.84 -11.17 -0.81
C ILE A 58 10.51 -10.32 -1.87
N SER A 59 10.68 -10.89 -3.06
CA SER A 59 10.99 -10.13 -4.26
C SER A 59 9.70 -9.97 -5.07
N SER A 60 9.47 -8.76 -5.56
CA SER A 60 8.51 -8.54 -6.64
C SER A 60 9.28 -8.39 -7.94
N SER A 61 8.80 -9.03 -9.00
CA SER A 61 9.35 -8.84 -10.36
C SER A 61 8.76 -7.60 -11.05
N ASN A 62 7.86 -6.88 -10.39
CA ASN A 62 7.18 -5.71 -10.96
C ASN A 62 7.97 -4.43 -10.68
N GLU A 63 8.28 -3.67 -11.73
CA GLU A 63 9.01 -2.40 -11.66
C GLU A 63 8.33 -1.32 -10.78
N ASN A 64 7.02 -1.41 -10.60
CA ASN A 64 6.23 -0.49 -9.77
C ASN A 64 6.16 -0.90 -8.30
N VAL A 65 6.86 -1.98 -7.90
CA VAL A 65 6.81 -2.52 -6.55
C VAL A 65 8.21 -2.62 -5.98
N LEU A 66 8.48 -1.84 -4.94
CA LEU A 66 9.71 -1.91 -4.16
C LEU A 66 9.41 -2.59 -2.82
N VAL A 67 10.28 -3.51 -2.39
CA VAL A 67 10.13 -4.22 -1.12
C VAL A 67 11.21 -3.78 -0.15
N PHE A 68 10.81 -3.44 1.07
CA PHE A 68 11.69 -2.96 2.12
C PHE A 68 11.61 -3.84 3.37
N PRO A 69 12.72 -4.05 4.09
CA PRO A 69 12.74 -4.88 5.29
C PRO A 69 12.11 -4.19 6.52
N SER A 70 11.98 -2.86 6.50
CA SER A 70 11.40 -2.06 7.58
C SER A 70 10.75 -0.78 7.06
N ILE A 71 9.92 -0.16 7.90
CA ILE A 71 9.24 1.11 7.58
C ILE A 71 10.29 2.22 7.45
N GLU A 72 11.29 2.26 8.32
CA GLU A 72 12.34 3.28 8.32
C GLU A 72 13.14 3.27 7.00
N ASN A 73 13.48 2.07 6.51
CA ASN A 73 14.16 1.93 5.23
C ASN A 73 13.28 2.38 4.06
N ALA A 74 11.98 2.08 4.09
CA ALA A 74 11.05 2.54 3.07
C ALA A 74 10.96 4.08 3.07
N LEU A 75 10.80 4.72 4.23
CA LEU A 75 10.70 6.17 4.35
C LEU A 75 11.99 6.87 3.89
N LYS A 76 13.15 6.34 4.24
CA LYS A 76 14.46 6.88 3.82
C LYS A 76 14.67 6.85 2.30
N GLU A 77 14.19 5.81 1.62
CA GLU A 77 14.30 5.74 0.17
C GLU A 77 13.21 6.58 -0.51
N LEU A 78 11.98 6.55 0.00
CA LEU A 78 10.89 7.35 -0.57
C LEU A 78 11.15 8.85 -0.47
N SER A 79 11.79 9.35 0.59
CA SER A 79 12.13 10.77 0.72
C SER A 79 13.10 11.29 -0.35
N LYS A 80 13.79 10.40 -1.07
CA LYS A 80 14.65 10.77 -2.21
C LYS A 80 13.89 10.84 -3.53
N VAL A 81 12.72 10.20 -3.60
CA VAL A 81 11.96 9.96 -4.83
C VAL A 81 10.68 10.81 -4.86
N THR A 82 10.17 11.23 -3.70
CA THR A 82 8.94 12.00 -3.56
C THR A 82 9.06 13.01 -2.42
N ASP A 83 8.52 14.20 -2.63
CA ASP A 83 8.44 15.28 -1.64
C ASP A 83 7.27 15.10 -0.65
N HIS A 84 6.51 14.00 -0.75
CA HIS A 84 5.33 13.73 0.07
C HIS A 84 5.60 12.87 1.32
N VAL A 85 6.86 12.79 1.75
CA VAL A 85 7.26 12.08 2.98
C VAL A 85 7.45 13.10 4.09
N TYR A 86 6.50 13.15 5.03
CA TYR A 86 6.51 14.04 6.20
C TYR A 86 6.88 13.30 7.49
#